data_AF-A0A091JSQ0-F1
#
_entry.id   AF-A0A091JSQ0-F1
#
_cell.length_a   1.000
_cell.length_b   1.000
_cell.length_c   1.000
_cell.angle_alpha   90.00
_cell.angle_beta   90.00
_cell.angle_gamma   90.00
#
_symmetry.space_group_name_H-M   'P 1'
#
loop_
_entity.id
_entity.type
_entity.pdbx_description
1 polymer ?
#
loop_
_entity_poly.entity_id
_entity_poly.type
_entity_poly.pdbx_seq_one_letter_code
_entity_poly.pdbx_strand_id
1 'polypeptide(L)'
;RLATVTVNKQQYESRGASIHALSLHMQDFVKILGLKHRREVAGKSAIFSGEHFVLEETDWYLLNLFRLWWHYGISFLRLQMWVEEVMEKFMRIYKYQAHGYAFSSLEELLRSLGGDTFVNMTQRSVAESLLEVGVTQRFVDDVIAAVLRSSYGQSVLVPAFAGAMLLAGSQGSTWAVEGGNKLVCSGLLKLTKANIIPARVTGVSLHSSEGRALYQVHYEGSEGQGSAFYDMVVVTTPLHPNRSNFTFENFKPPIADFPGAFQPSVTSVVHGYLNSSYFGFPDPQLFP
;
A
#
# COMPACT_ATOMS: atom_id res chain seq x y z
N ARG A 1 3.20 7.91 6.91
CA ARG A 1 3.39 7.37 5.53
C ARG A 1 2.48 8.07 4.52
N LEU A 2 1.27 8.47 4.91
CA LEU A 2 0.48 9.45 4.15
C LEU A 2 1.03 10.84 4.45
N ALA A 3 1.63 11.47 3.46
CA ALA A 3 2.26 12.78 3.59
C ALA A 3 2.30 13.44 2.23
N THR A 4 2.18 14.76 2.23
CA THR A 4 2.19 15.56 1.01
C THR A 4 3.42 16.45 0.98
N VAL A 5 3.98 16.68 -0.20
CA VAL A 5 5.00 17.69 -0.45
C VAL A 5 4.36 18.84 -1.22
N THR A 6 4.76 20.07 -0.91
CA THR A 6 4.29 21.25 -1.64
C THR A 6 5.32 21.63 -2.69
N VAL A 7 4.92 21.67 -3.95
CA VAL A 7 5.75 22.12 -5.07
C VAL A 7 4.90 23.04 -5.94
N ASN A 8 5.44 24.20 -6.32
CA ASN A 8 4.73 25.21 -7.11
C ASN A 8 3.32 25.56 -6.57
N LYS A 9 3.20 25.73 -5.24
CA LYS A 9 1.94 26.01 -4.52
C LYS A 9 0.88 24.92 -4.63
N GLN A 10 1.20 23.75 -5.19
CA GLN A 10 0.34 22.58 -5.23
C GLN A 10 0.84 21.51 -4.26
N GLN A 11 -0.07 20.73 -3.67
CA GLN A 11 0.26 19.62 -2.79
C GLN A 11 0.21 18.30 -3.57
N TYR A 12 1.26 17.50 -3.44
CA TYR A 12 1.39 16.20 -4.07
C TYR A 12 1.60 15.14 -3.00
N GLU A 13 0.96 13.99 -3.16
CA GLU A 13 1.21 12.83 -2.29
C GLU A 13 2.63 12.32 -2.50
N SER A 14 3.39 12.20 -1.41
CA SER A 14 4.73 11.60 -1.45
C SER A 14 4.69 10.07 -1.48
N ARG A 15 3.57 9.47 -1.05
CA ARG A 15 3.33 8.01 -1.04
C ARG A 15 1.86 7.73 -0.77
N GLY A 16 1.33 6.61 -1.28
CA GLY A 16 -0.04 6.19 -1.01
C GLY A 16 -1.04 7.18 -1.59
N ALA A 17 -0.89 7.49 -2.89
CA ALA A 17 -1.65 8.53 -3.56
C ALA A 17 -3.11 8.15 -3.82
N SER A 18 -3.39 6.86 -3.94
CA SER A 18 -4.70 6.34 -4.31
C SER A 18 -5.17 5.28 -3.30
N ILE A 19 -6.47 5.28 -3.04
CA ILE A 19 -7.16 4.35 -2.15
C ILE A 19 -8.19 3.58 -2.98
N HIS A 20 -8.24 2.26 -2.86
CA HIS A 20 -9.20 1.44 -3.59
C HIS A 20 -10.63 1.65 -3.06
N ALA A 21 -11.63 1.60 -3.94
CA ALA A 21 -13.03 1.82 -3.60
C ALA A 21 -13.56 0.86 -2.52
N LEU A 22 -13.07 -0.39 -2.53
CA LEU A 22 -13.41 -1.43 -1.54
C LEU A 22 -12.68 -1.28 -0.19
N SER A 23 -11.96 -0.19 0.04
CA SER A 23 -11.44 0.16 1.37
C SER A 23 -12.55 0.78 2.22
N LEU A 24 -13.43 -0.05 2.76
CA LEU A 24 -14.67 0.39 3.43
C LEU A 24 -14.39 1.28 4.65
N HIS A 25 -13.39 0.95 5.46
CA HIS A 25 -13.00 1.79 6.60
C HIS A 25 -12.57 3.19 6.17
N MET A 26 -11.80 3.31 5.07
CA MET A 26 -11.38 4.61 4.57
C MET A 26 -12.55 5.42 4.02
N GLN A 27 -13.52 4.77 3.36
CA GLN A 27 -14.77 5.41 2.94
C GLN A 27 -15.55 5.96 4.14
N ASP A 28 -15.70 5.14 5.19
CA ASP A 28 -16.41 5.54 6.40
C ASP A 28 -15.70 6.70 7.11
N PHE A 29 -14.37 6.66 7.22
CA PHE A 29 -13.60 7.75 7.82
C PHE A 29 -13.75 9.06 7.05
N VAL A 30 -13.70 9.02 5.72
CA VAL A 30 -13.93 10.21 4.88
C VAL A 30 -15.32 10.78 5.15
N LYS A 31 -16.35 9.92 5.21
CA LYS A 31 -17.73 10.34 5.50
C LYS A 31 -17.87 10.94 6.90
N ILE A 32 -17.34 10.28 7.93
CA ILE A 32 -17.40 10.74 9.33
C ILE A 32 -16.71 12.10 9.50
N LEU A 33 -15.60 12.31 8.79
CA LEU A 33 -14.82 13.55 8.85
C LEU A 33 -15.35 14.67 7.94
N GLY A 34 -16.40 14.40 7.14
CA GLY A 34 -16.92 15.35 6.15
C GLY A 34 -15.90 15.73 5.06
N LEU A 35 -14.95 14.83 4.79
CA LEU A 35 -13.94 15.02 3.74
C LEU A 35 -14.54 14.71 2.37
N LYS A 36 -13.94 15.30 1.32
CA LYS A 36 -14.39 15.11 -0.07
C LYS A 36 -13.41 14.28 -0.85
N HIS A 37 -13.93 13.50 -1.80
CA HIS A 37 -13.09 12.89 -2.81
C HIS A 37 -12.55 13.96 -3.75
N ARG A 38 -11.25 13.87 -4.03
CA ARG A 38 -10.59 14.67 -5.05
C ARG A 38 -11.24 14.36 -6.39
N ARG A 39 -11.47 15.40 -7.21
CA ARG A 39 -11.88 15.22 -8.60
C ARG A 39 -10.81 14.46 -9.36
N GLU A 40 -11.23 13.43 -10.10
CA GLU A 40 -10.35 12.77 -11.04
C GLU A 40 -9.86 13.75 -12.10
N VAL A 41 -8.58 13.64 -12.43
CA VAL A 41 -7.99 14.35 -13.55
C VAL A 41 -7.88 13.34 -14.66
N ALA A 42 -8.65 13.55 -15.74
CA ALA A 42 -8.56 12.71 -16.91
C ALA A 42 -7.12 12.76 -17.45
N GLY A 43 -6.55 11.58 -17.67
CA GLY A 43 -5.20 11.41 -18.20
C GLY A 43 -5.13 10.08 -18.94
N LYS A 44 -4.22 10.00 -19.90
CA LYS A 44 -3.93 8.78 -20.65
C LYS A 44 -2.71 8.10 -20.05
N SER A 45 -2.71 6.78 -20.10
CA SER A 45 -1.58 5.98 -19.63
C SER A 45 -0.76 5.45 -20.80
N ALA A 46 0.55 5.40 -20.62
CA ALA A 46 1.46 4.75 -21.56
C ALA A 46 2.57 4.01 -20.83
N ILE A 47 3.09 2.95 -21.44
CA ILE A 47 4.22 2.16 -20.95
C ILE A 47 5.38 2.37 -21.91
N PHE A 48 6.47 2.92 -21.40
CA PHE A 48 7.71 3.15 -22.15
C PHE A 48 8.78 2.17 -21.69
N SER A 49 9.37 1.40 -22.63
CA SER A 49 10.39 0.39 -22.33
C SER A 49 11.77 0.98 -22.00
N GLY A 50 11.96 2.28 -22.24
CA GLY A 50 13.28 2.94 -22.26
C GLY A 50 13.75 3.26 -23.68
N GLU A 51 13.17 2.59 -24.69
CA GLU A 51 13.50 2.79 -26.10
C GLU A 51 12.27 3.17 -26.93
N HIS A 52 11.13 2.52 -26.68
CA HIS A 52 9.88 2.74 -27.42
C HIS A 52 8.66 2.56 -26.52
N PHE A 53 7.52 3.09 -26.96
CA PHE A 53 6.25 2.83 -26.29
C PHE A 53 5.77 1.41 -26.60
N VAL A 54 5.50 0.66 -25.55
CA VAL A 54 5.00 -0.71 -25.61
C VAL A 54 3.48 -0.73 -25.66
N LEU A 55 2.85 0.17 -24.90
CA LEU A 55 1.42 0.35 -24.85
C LEU A 55 1.09 1.82 -24.68
N GLU A 56 0.12 2.31 -25.44
CA GLU A 56 -0.40 3.68 -25.34
C GLU A 56 -1.92 3.63 -25.33
N GLU A 57 -2.50 4.23 -24.30
CA GLU A 57 -3.95 4.39 -24.18
C GLU A 57 -4.43 5.49 -25.12
N THR A 58 -5.44 5.16 -25.92
CA THR A 58 -6.14 6.09 -26.82
C THR A 58 -7.49 6.47 -26.26
N ASP A 59 -8.15 7.48 -26.84
CA ASP A 59 -9.52 7.85 -26.49
C ASP A 59 -10.56 6.75 -26.86
N TRP A 60 -10.14 5.73 -27.62
CA TRP A 60 -11.01 4.70 -28.15
C TRP A 60 -10.89 3.41 -27.34
N TYR A 61 -11.79 3.23 -26.37
CA TYR A 61 -11.80 2.04 -25.50
C TYR A 61 -11.73 0.71 -26.26
N LEU A 62 -12.54 0.54 -27.32
CA LEU A 62 -12.54 -0.68 -28.11
C LEU A 62 -11.22 -0.92 -28.85
N LEU A 63 -10.54 0.15 -29.27
CA LEU A 63 -9.23 0.04 -29.90
C LEU A 63 -8.17 -0.38 -28.88
N ASN A 64 -8.21 0.18 -27.66
CA ASN A 64 -7.32 -0.22 -26.57
C ASN A 64 -7.51 -1.71 -26.23
N LEU A 65 -8.77 -2.15 -26.13
CA LEU A 65 -9.10 -3.55 -25.86
C LEU A 65 -8.62 -4.47 -26.99
N PHE A 66 -8.84 -4.08 -28.25
CA PHE A 66 -8.34 -4.83 -29.40
C PHE A 66 -6.81 -4.91 -29.43
N ARG A 67 -6.10 -3.81 -29.15
CA ARG A 67 -4.63 -3.79 -29.06
C ARG A 67 -4.11 -4.72 -27.97
N LEU A 68 -4.72 -4.67 -26.78
CA LEU A 68 -4.39 -5.57 -25.67
C LEU A 68 -4.61 -7.03 -26.07
N TRP A 69 -5.75 -7.33 -26.68
CA TRP A 69 -6.08 -8.69 -27.12
C TRP A 69 -5.15 -9.18 -28.24
N TRP A 70 -4.86 -8.35 -29.23
CA TRP A 70 -3.97 -8.70 -30.34
C TRP A 70 -2.54 -8.97 -29.86
N HIS A 71 -2.05 -8.16 -28.93
CA HIS A 71 -0.65 -8.21 -28.50
C HIS A 71 -0.41 -9.20 -27.35
N TYR A 72 -1.39 -9.38 -26.47
CA TYR A 72 -1.28 -10.17 -25.24
C TYR A 72 -2.31 -11.29 -25.12
N GLY A 73 -3.17 -11.48 -26.12
CA GLY A 73 -4.25 -12.46 -26.11
C GLY A 73 -5.25 -12.18 -24.97
N ILE A 74 -5.70 -13.25 -24.34
CA ILE A 74 -6.63 -13.18 -23.19
C ILE A 74 -5.92 -12.95 -21.84
N SER A 75 -4.63 -12.58 -21.84
CA SER A 75 -3.86 -12.35 -20.61
C SER A 75 -4.49 -11.29 -19.71
N PHE A 76 -5.02 -10.21 -20.29
CA PHE A 76 -5.71 -9.16 -19.55
C PHE A 76 -6.96 -9.70 -18.83
N LEU A 77 -7.79 -10.50 -19.52
CA LEU A 77 -8.98 -11.12 -18.90
C LEU A 77 -8.59 -12.11 -17.80
N ARG A 78 -7.55 -12.92 -18.02
CA ARG A 78 -7.01 -13.85 -16.99
C ARG A 78 -6.52 -13.11 -15.75
N LEU A 79 -5.83 -11.97 -15.93
CA LEU A 79 -5.44 -11.09 -14.83
C LEU A 79 -6.67 -10.57 -14.08
N GLN A 80 -7.68 -10.06 -14.78
CA GLN A 80 -8.89 -9.53 -14.15
C GLN A 80 -9.58 -10.59 -13.30
N MET A 81 -9.85 -11.77 -13.88
CA MET A 81 -10.48 -12.88 -13.16
C MET A 81 -9.67 -13.31 -11.93
N TRP A 82 -8.34 -13.41 -12.06
CA TRP A 82 -7.48 -13.78 -10.94
C TRP A 82 -7.51 -12.74 -9.81
N VAL A 83 -7.44 -11.46 -10.14
CA VAL A 83 -7.51 -10.37 -9.14
C VAL A 83 -8.89 -10.32 -8.49
N GLU A 84 -9.97 -10.46 -9.26
CA GLU A 84 -11.34 -10.48 -8.75
C GLU A 84 -11.55 -11.63 -7.76
N GLU A 85 -11.07 -12.84 -8.08
CA GLU A 85 -11.16 -14.00 -7.17
C GLU A 85 -10.41 -13.74 -5.85
N VAL A 86 -9.21 -13.17 -5.92
CA VAL A 86 -8.45 -12.79 -4.73
C VAL A 86 -9.19 -11.73 -3.92
N MET A 87 -9.73 -10.70 -4.58
CA MET A 87 -10.47 -9.64 -3.90
C MET A 87 -11.76 -10.16 -3.25
N GLU A 88 -12.52 -11.01 -3.93
CA GLU A 88 -13.74 -11.62 -3.38
C GLU A 88 -13.47 -12.36 -2.07
N LYS A 89 -12.39 -13.16 -2.02
CA LYS A 89 -11.96 -13.85 -0.80
C LYS A 89 -11.45 -12.87 0.26
N PHE A 90 -10.67 -11.87 -0.14
CA PHE A 90 -10.11 -10.88 0.78
C PHE A 90 -11.20 -10.05 1.49
N MET A 91 -12.29 -9.71 0.79
CA MET A 91 -13.42 -8.94 1.33
C MET A 91 -14.13 -9.60 2.51
N ARG A 92 -13.94 -10.91 2.73
CA ARG A 92 -14.42 -11.63 3.93
C ARG A 92 -13.88 -11.03 5.23
N ILE A 93 -12.76 -10.29 5.18
CA ILE A 93 -12.18 -9.61 6.34
C ILE A 93 -13.19 -8.71 7.05
N TYR A 94 -14.04 -8.01 6.30
CA TYR A 94 -15.06 -7.13 6.88
C TYR A 94 -16.13 -7.90 7.63
N LYS A 95 -16.48 -9.12 7.17
CA LYS A 95 -17.42 -10.00 7.89
C LYS A 95 -16.82 -10.44 9.22
N TYR A 96 -15.55 -10.86 9.23
CA TYR A 96 -14.86 -11.24 10.47
C TYR A 96 -14.79 -10.06 11.45
N GLN A 97 -14.40 -8.88 10.98
CA GLN A 97 -14.31 -7.68 11.79
C GLN A 97 -15.68 -7.26 12.36
N ALA A 98 -16.76 -7.35 11.58
CA ALA A 98 -18.10 -7.03 12.03
C ALA A 98 -18.60 -7.94 13.17
N HIS A 99 -18.07 -9.16 13.29
CA HIS A 99 -18.38 -10.10 14.37
C HIS A 99 -17.33 -10.05 15.51
N GLY A 100 -16.41 -9.08 15.48
CA GLY A 100 -15.39 -8.92 16.51
C GLY A 100 -14.30 -9.99 16.50
N TYR A 101 -14.14 -10.73 15.39
CA TYR A 101 -13.04 -11.69 15.26
C TYR A 101 -11.70 -10.97 15.11
N ALA A 102 -10.70 -11.47 15.83
CA ALA A 102 -9.30 -11.11 15.69
C ALA A 102 -8.46 -12.38 15.49
N PHE A 103 -7.30 -12.24 14.87
CA PHE A 103 -6.40 -13.35 14.55
C PHE A 103 -5.08 -13.16 15.26
N SER A 104 -4.49 -14.25 15.74
CA SER A 104 -3.25 -14.20 16.51
C SER A 104 -2.01 -14.17 15.61
N SER A 105 -2.16 -14.52 14.33
CA SER A 105 -1.08 -14.49 13.34
C SER A 105 -1.59 -14.08 11.96
N LEU A 106 -0.66 -13.59 11.13
CA LEU A 106 -0.95 -13.30 9.72
C LEU A 106 -1.35 -14.56 8.95
N GLU A 107 -0.71 -15.69 9.24
CA GLU A 107 -1.04 -16.97 8.59
C GLU A 107 -2.48 -17.39 8.88
N GLU A 108 -2.93 -17.28 10.14
CA GLU A 108 -4.31 -17.58 10.54
C GLU A 108 -5.33 -16.64 9.88
N LEU A 109 -5.01 -15.34 9.80
CA LEU A 109 -5.81 -14.36 9.05
C LEU A 109 -5.92 -14.78 7.59
N LEU A 110 -4.80 -15.00 6.90
CA LEU A 110 -4.78 -15.33 5.48
C LEU A 110 -5.50 -16.64 5.18
N ARG A 111 -5.29 -17.67 6.01
CA ARG A 111 -5.98 -18.96 5.92
C ARG A 111 -7.49 -18.80 6.13
N SER A 112 -7.92 -17.93 7.03
CA SER A 112 -9.35 -17.67 7.26
C SER A 112 -10.02 -16.91 6.10
N LEU A 113 -9.29 -16.03 5.41
CA LEU A 113 -9.83 -15.28 4.27
C LEU A 113 -9.88 -16.14 3.00
N GLY A 114 -8.76 -16.77 2.63
CA GLY A 114 -8.58 -17.42 1.34
C GLY A 114 -8.04 -18.85 1.40
N GLY A 115 -8.00 -19.47 2.57
CA GLY A 115 -7.45 -20.82 2.75
C GLY A 115 -5.94 -20.88 2.52
N ASP A 116 -5.43 -22.07 2.26
CA ASP A 116 -4.01 -22.28 1.96
C ASP A 116 -3.57 -21.58 0.68
N THR A 117 -4.50 -21.23 -0.22
CA THR A 117 -4.20 -20.41 -1.41
C THR A 117 -3.55 -19.09 -1.03
N PHE A 118 -4.10 -18.34 -0.07
CA PHE A 118 -3.53 -17.06 0.34
C PHE A 118 -2.19 -17.20 1.05
N VAL A 119 -2.03 -18.25 1.85
CA VAL A 119 -0.73 -18.56 2.49
C VAL A 119 0.31 -18.88 1.42
N ASN A 120 0.00 -19.75 0.46
CA ASN A 120 0.91 -20.11 -0.65
C ASN A 120 1.26 -18.91 -1.53
N MET A 121 0.33 -17.98 -1.74
CA MET A 121 0.59 -16.72 -2.46
C MET A 121 1.61 -15.81 -1.75
N THR A 122 1.89 -16.02 -0.46
CA THR A 122 2.98 -15.29 0.22
C THR A 122 4.36 -15.88 -0.07
N GLN A 123 4.41 -17.14 -0.52
CA GLN A 123 5.64 -17.91 -0.71
C GLN A 123 6.10 -17.95 -2.17
N ARG A 124 5.23 -17.57 -3.11
CA ARG A 124 5.50 -17.55 -4.54
C ARG A 124 5.46 -16.14 -5.09
N SER A 125 6.21 -15.90 -6.15
CA SER A 125 6.22 -14.61 -6.81
C SER A 125 4.94 -14.35 -7.59
N VAL A 126 4.58 -13.07 -7.76
CA VAL A 126 3.47 -12.67 -8.62
C VAL A 126 3.66 -13.12 -10.07
N ALA A 127 4.90 -13.13 -10.57
CA ALA A 127 5.19 -13.68 -11.89
C ALA A 127 4.78 -15.15 -12.02
N GLU A 128 5.24 -16.01 -11.10
CA GLU A 128 4.94 -17.45 -11.13
C GLU A 128 3.43 -17.72 -11.02
N SER A 129 2.72 -17.00 -10.14
CA SER A 129 1.27 -17.17 -9.99
C SER A 129 0.50 -16.72 -11.23
N LEU A 130 0.93 -15.64 -11.89
CA LEU A 130 0.29 -15.17 -13.11
C LEU A 130 0.53 -16.12 -14.29
N LEU A 131 1.74 -16.63 -14.45
CA LEU A 131 2.06 -17.62 -15.47
C LEU A 131 1.22 -18.91 -15.31
N GLU A 132 1.02 -19.35 -14.07
CA GLU A 132 0.23 -20.55 -13.76
C GLU A 132 -1.26 -20.40 -14.13
N VAL A 133 -1.84 -19.21 -13.95
CA VAL A 133 -3.21 -18.92 -14.42
C VAL A 133 -3.27 -18.56 -15.92
N GLY A 134 -2.15 -18.73 -16.63
CA GLY A 134 -2.05 -18.59 -18.07
C GLY A 134 -1.85 -17.16 -18.57
N VAL A 135 -1.46 -16.21 -17.72
CA VAL A 135 -0.98 -14.91 -18.20
C VAL A 135 0.35 -15.13 -18.93
N THR A 136 0.51 -14.52 -20.10
CA THR A 136 1.72 -14.72 -20.90
C THR A 136 2.94 -14.02 -20.27
N GLN A 137 4.13 -14.61 -20.44
CA GLN A 137 5.40 -13.99 -20.02
C GLN A 137 5.55 -12.56 -20.53
N ARG A 138 5.19 -12.34 -21.81
CA ARG A 138 5.20 -11.01 -22.43
C ARG A 138 4.36 -9.98 -21.67
N PHE A 139 3.13 -10.35 -21.27
CA PHE A 139 2.27 -9.45 -20.49
C PHE A 139 2.83 -9.19 -19.09
N VAL A 140 3.48 -10.18 -18.48
CA VAL A 140 4.17 -10.02 -17.19
C VAL A 140 5.31 -9.01 -17.32
N ASP A 141 6.15 -9.15 -18.34
CA ASP A 141 7.34 -8.31 -18.52
C ASP A 141 7.00 -6.88 -18.93
N ASP A 142 6.03 -6.72 -19.82
CA ASP A 142 5.65 -5.41 -20.37
C ASP A 142 4.74 -4.64 -19.40
N VAL A 143 3.67 -5.28 -18.91
CA VAL A 143 2.59 -4.61 -18.19
C VAL A 143 2.74 -4.74 -16.68
N ILE A 144 2.82 -5.98 -16.18
CA ILE A 144 2.84 -6.23 -14.73
C ILE A 144 4.09 -5.64 -14.09
N ALA A 145 5.25 -5.80 -14.75
CA ALA A 145 6.50 -5.24 -14.25
C ALA A 145 6.47 -3.70 -14.24
N ALA A 146 5.82 -3.04 -15.21
CA ALA A 146 5.67 -1.59 -15.23
C ALA A 146 4.78 -1.10 -14.07
N VAL A 147 3.66 -1.78 -13.80
CA VAL A 147 2.76 -1.45 -12.68
C VAL A 147 3.45 -1.64 -11.32
N LEU A 148 4.19 -2.73 -11.14
CA LEU A 148 4.93 -2.99 -9.90
C LEU A 148 6.08 -2.01 -9.67
N ARG A 149 6.84 -1.68 -10.73
CA ARG A 149 7.93 -0.70 -10.64
C ARG A 149 7.41 0.70 -10.34
N SER A 150 6.32 1.12 -10.99
CA SER A 150 5.73 2.45 -10.74
C SER A 150 5.16 2.58 -9.33
N SER A 151 4.61 1.51 -8.76
CA SER A 151 3.92 1.57 -7.47
C SER A 151 4.79 1.22 -6.26
N TYR A 152 5.60 0.15 -6.36
CA TYR A 152 6.45 -0.35 -5.28
C TYR A 152 7.94 -0.12 -5.53
N GLY A 153 8.37 0.24 -6.74
CA GLY A 153 9.79 0.26 -7.09
C GLY A 153 10.42 -1.12 -7.05
N GLN A 154 9.62 -2.18 -7.23
CA GLN A 154 10.03 -3.58 -7.11
C GLN A 154 9.77 -4.34 -8.40
N SER A 155 10.44 -5.48 -8.55
CA SER A 155 10.26 -6.39 -9.69
C SER A 155 9.04 -7.29 -9.50
N VAL A 156 8.78 -8.14 -10.51
CA VAL A 156 7.73 -9.17 -10.49
C VAL A 156 8.00 -10.34 -9.52
N LEU A 157 9.08 -10.26 -8.73
CA LEU A 157 9.45 -11.27 -7.73
C LEU A 157 8.78 -11.06 -6.37
N VAL A 158 8.00 -9.98 -6.20
CA VAL A 158 7.24 -9.77 -4.96
C VAL A 158 6.25 -10.91 -4.72
N PRO A 159 5.91 -11.20 -3.45
CA PRO A 159 4.90 -12.21 -3.14
C PRO A 159 3.59 -11.97 -3.90
N ALA A 160 3.02 -13.03 -4.47
CA ALA A 160 1.82 -12.99 -5.30
C ALA A 160 0.64 -12.33 -4.60
N PHE A 161 0.49 -12.52 -3.29
CA PHE A 161 -0.57 -11.87 -2.52
C PHE A 161 -0.42 -10.33 -2.52
N ALA A 162 0.80 -9.83 -2.28
CA ALA A 162 1.09 -8.41 -2.31
C ALA A 162 0.94 -7.82 -3.73
N GLY A 163 1.35 -8.59 -4.74
CA GLY A 163 1.14 -8.27 -6.15
C GLY A 163 -0.34 -8.18 -6.52
N ALA A 164 -1.17 -9.13 -6.10
CA ALA A 164 -2.60 -9.15 -6.35
C ALA A 164 -3.31 -7.92 -5.74
N MET A 165 -2.99 -7.59 -4.49
CA MET A 165 -3.54 -6.40 -3.82
C MET A 165 -3.16 -5.11 -4.53
N LEU A 166 -1.93 -5.02 -5.07
CA LEU A 166 -1.53 -3.87 -5.87
C LEU A 166 -2.29 -3.82 -7.20
N LEU A 167 -2.38 -4.96 -7.90
CA LEU A 167 -3.01 -5.06 -9.21
C LEU A 167 -4.51 -4.76 -9.12
N ALA A 168 -5.19 -5.11 -8.03
CA ALA A 168 -6.55 -4.65 -7.73
C ALA A 168 -6.65 -3.12 -7.72
N GLY A 169 -5.69 -2.46 -7.08
CA GLY A 169 -5.54 -1.00 -7.10
C GLY A 169 -5.40 -0.39 -8.49
N SER A 170 -4.85 -1.13 -9.46
CA SER A 170 -4.59 -0.63 -10.82
C SER A 170 -5.78 -0.77 -11.79
N GLN A 171 -6.86 -1.47 -11.42
CA GLN A 171 -8.03 -1.69 -12.29
C GLN A 171 -9.07 -0.55 -12.27
N GLY A 172 -8.65 0.67 -11.90
CA GLY A 172 -9.43 1.89 -12.14
C GLY A 172 -10.48 2.27 -11.08
N SER A 173 -10.68 1.48 -10.02
CA SER A 173 -11.62 1.85 -8.94
C SER A 173 -10.92 2.49 -7.74
N THR A 174 -10.19 3.59 -7.97
CA THR A 174 -9.47 4.29 -6.90
C THR A 174 -9.90 5.74 -6.72
N TRP A 175 -9.70 6.26 -5.52
CA TRP A 175 -10.01 7.63 -5.17
C TRP A 175 -8.93 8.19 -4.24
N ALA A 176 -8.93 9.51 -4.06
CA ALA A 176 -8.05 10.20 -3.13
C ALA A 176 -8.82 11.30 -2.40
N VAL A 177 -8.32 11.75 -1.26
CA VAL A 177 -8.93 12.85 -0.51
C VAL A 177 -8.51 14.20 -1.08
N GLU A 178 -9.45 15.11 -1.26
CA GLU A 178 -9.18 16.50 -1.61
C GLU A 178 -8.34 17.17 -0.50
N GLY A 179 -7.17 17.72 -0.85
CA GLY A 179 -6.21 18.25 0.12
C GLY A 179 -5.27 17.22 0.75
N GLY A 180 -5.40 15.95 0.38
CA GLY A 180 -4.46 14.87 0.67
C GLY A 180 -4.96 13.84 1.68
N ASN A 181 -4.56 12.59 1.48
CA ASN A 181 -4.93 11.41 2.26
C ASN A 181 -4.48 11.52 3.74
N LYS A 182 -3.44 12.33 4.02
CA LYS A 182 -3.01 12.68 5.39
C LYS A 182 -4.14 13.28 6.24
N LEU A 183 -5.12 13.93 5.60
CA LEU A 183 -6.22 14.59 6.30
C LEU A 183 -7.09 13.59 7.05
N VAL A 184 -7.24 12.36 6.55
CA VAL A 184 -7.97 11.28 7.24
C VAL A 184 -7.32 11.01 8.60
N CYS A 185 -6.02 10.74 8.64
CA CYS A 185 -5.31 10.45 9.90
C CYS A 185 -5.38 11.64 10.87
N SER A 186 -5.12 12.85 10.39
CA SER A 186 -5.18 14.04 11.25
C SER A 186 -6.59 14.36 11.75
N GLY A 187 -7.61 14.08 10.95
CA GLY A 187 -9.01 14.26 11.32
C GLY A 187 -9.44 13.26 12.37
N LEU A 188 -9.10 11.98 12.20
CA LEU A 188 -9.38 10.93 13.19
C LEU A 188 -8.72 11.24 14.53
N LEU A 189 -7.45 11.66 14.54
CA LEU A 189 -6.74 12.05 15.77
C LEU A 189 -7.42 13.21 16.50
N LYS A 190 -7.94 14.20 15.76
CA LYS A 190 -8.70 15.31 16.36
C LYS A 190 -10.05 14.84 16.91
N LEU A 191 -10.72 13.93 16.21
CA LEU A 191 -12.03 13.42 16.58
C LEU A 191 -11.98 12.55 17.84
N THR A 192 -10.92 11.76 18.02
CA THR A 192 -10.75 10.91 19.22
C THR A 192 -10.40 11.69 20.48
N LYS A 193 -9.96 12.95 20.36
CA LYS A 193 -9.42 13.76 21.47
C LYS A 193 -8.31 13.03 22.25
N ALA A 194 -7.57 12.16 21.57
CA ALA A 194 -6.48 11.41 22.18
C ALA A 194 -5.38 12.36 22.69
N ASN A 195 -4.75 12.01 23.81
CA ASN A 195 -3.58 12.73 24.29
C ASN A 195 -2.36 12.35 23.43
N ILE A 196 -1.87 13.30 22.64
CA ILE A 196 -0.72 13.07 21.75
C ILE A 196 0.55 13.57 22.45
N ILE A 197 1.45 12.64 22.74
CA ILE A 197 2.76 12.95 23.33
C ILE A 197 3.80 12.91 22.20
N PRO A 198 4.39 14.05 21.81
CA PRO A 198 5.44 14.10 20.78
C PRO A 198 6.78 13.64 21.38
N ALA A 199 6.93 12.34 21.56
CA ALA A 199 8.13 11.71 22.10
C ALA A 199 8.52 10.45 21.32
N ARG A 200 9.81 10.10 21.37
CA ARG A 200 10.34 8.86 20.82
C ARG A 200 10.32 7.79 21.90
N VAL A 201 9.61 6.69 21.67
CA VAL A 201 9.65 5.51 22.55
C VAL A 201 11.05 4.90 22.49
N THR A 202 11.63 4.61 23.67
CA THR A 202 12.96 4.01 23.85
C THR A 202 12.90 2.61 24.44
N GLY A 203 11.80 2.24 25.09
CA GLY A 203 11.60 0.88 25.56
C GLY A 203 10.18 0.63 26.07
N VAL A 204 9.80 -0.64 26.12
CA VAL A 204 8.56 -1.11 26.75
C VAL A 204 8.92 -2.24 27.70
N SER A 205 8.59 -2.10 28.98
CA SER A 205 8.84 -3.13 29.99
C SER A 205 7.52 -3.69 30.52
N LEU A 206 7.50 -5.01 30.72
CA LEU A 206 6.39 -5.69 31.37
C LEU A 206 6.60 -5.73 32.88
N HIS A 207 5.64 -5.19 33.62
CA HIS A 207 5.56 -5.26 35.08
C HIS A 207 4.37 -6.13 35.50
N SER A 208 4.53 -6.85 36.60
CA SER A 208 3.43 -7.55 37.26
C SER A 208 3.22 -6.91 38.62
N SER A 209 2.07 -6.29 38.83
CA SER A 209 1.66 -5.73 40.12
C SER A 209 0.34 -6.39 40.52
N GLU A 210 0.29 -7.00 41.70
CA GLU A 210 -0.93 -7.60 42.26
C GLU A 210 -1.65 -8.60 41.32
N GLY A 211 -0.88 -9.34 40.52
CA GLY A 211 -1.42 -10.32 39.57
C GLY A 211 -1.98 -9.73 38.27
N ARG A 212 -1.85 -8.41 38.06
CA ARG A 212 -2.18 -7.75 36.79
C ARG A 212 -0.91 -7.32 36.06
N ALA A 213 -0.89 -7.59 34.75
CA ALA A 213 0.14 -7.09 33.87
C ALA A 213 -0.05 -5.58 33.67
N LEU A 214 1.01 -4.81 33.88
CA LEU A 214 1.11 -3.40 33.57
C LEU A 214 2.30 -3.18 32.65
N TYR A 215 2.14 -2.31 31.65
CA TYR A 215 3.20 -2.01 30.71
C TYR A 215 3.76 -0.63 31.00
N GLN A 216 5.06 -0.53 31.26
CA GLN A 216 5.73 0.76 31.38
C GLN A 216 6.37 1.10 30.04
N VAL A 217 6.00 2.25 29.49
CA VAL A 217 6.57 2.76 28.24
C VAL A 217 7.57 3.85 28.60
N HIS A 218 8.82 3.67 28.18
CA HIS A 218 9.89 4.64 28.30
C HIS A 218 9.97 5.45 27.01
N TYR A 219 10.12 6.76 27.14
CA TYR A 219 10.20 7.66 26.00
C TYR A 219 11.12 8.85 26.27
N GLU A 220 11.57 9.47 25.19
CA GLU A 220 12.40 10.66 25.18
C GLU A 220 11.69 11.77 24.39
N GLY A 221 11.36 12.85 25.08
CA GLY A 221 10.70 14.03 24.51
C GLY A 221 11.55 15.29 24.64
N SER A 222 10.94 16.44 24.38
CA SER A 222 11.61 17.75 24.53
C SER A 222 12.03 18.08 25.96
N GLU A 223 11.34 17.52 26.95
CA GLU A 223 11.62 17.70 28.38
C GLU A 223 12.60 16.65 28.94
N GLY A 224 13.15 15.78 28.08
CA GLY A 224 14.08 14.72 28.46
C GLY A 224 13.42 13.33 28.50
N GLN A 225 13.99 12.46 29.33
CA GLN A 225 13.51 11.09 29.50
C GLN A 225 12.29 11.04 30.42
N GLY A 226 11.29 10.26 30.02
CA GLY A 226 10.07 10.03 30.79
C GLY A 226 9.62 8.58 30.71
N SER A 227 8.67 8.21 31.58
CA SER A 227 7.99 6.93 31.49
C SER A 227 6.55 7.03 32.01
N ALA A 228 5.67 6.15 31.53
CA ALA A 228 4.30 6.06 31.99
C ALA A 228 3.79 4.60 31.96
N PHE A 229 2.88 4.27 32.86
CA PHE A 229 2.23 2.96 32.93
C PHE A 229 0.92 2.93 32.14
N TYR A 230 0.65 1.80 31.49
CA TYR A 230 -0.54 1.54 30.70
C TYR A 230 -1.05 0.13 30.93
N ASP A 231 -2.37 -0.06 30.84
CA ASP A 231 -3.00 -1.38 30.89
C ASP A 231 -2.78 -2.18 29.59
N MET A 232 -2.61 -1.48 28.47
CA MET A 232 -2.37 -2.07 27.15
C MET A 232 -1.45 -1.19 26.32
N VAL A 233 -0.58 -1.81 25.52
CA VAL A 233 0.32 -1.13 24.58
C VAL A 233 0.13 -1.74 23.20
N VAL A 234 -0.21 -0.90 22.22
CA VAL A 234 -0.31 -1.30 20.81
C VAL A 234 0.86 -0.69 20.05
N VAL A 235 1.74 -1.55 19.54
CA VAL A 235 2.93 -1.13 18.79
C VAL A 235 2.60 -1.12 17.30
N THR A 236 2.60 0.09 16.70
CA THR A 236 2.29 0.28 15.28
C THR A 236 3.51 0.67 14.44
N THR A 237 4.69 0.74 15.06
CA THR A 237 5.96 0.94 14.37
C THR A 237 6.52 -0.40 13.89
N PRO A 238 7.20 -0.47 12.73
CA PRO A 238 7.92 -1.68 12.35
C PRO A 238 8.87 -2.13 13.45
N LEU A 239 9.00 -3.45 13.65
CA LEU A 239 9.91 -4.10 14.60
C LEU A 239 11.08 -4.75 13.85
N HIS A 240 11.94 -3.91 13.29
CA HIS A 240 13.05 -4.30 12.43
C HIS A 240 14.38 -3.85 13.06
N PRO A 241 15.38 -4.72 13.22
CA PRO A 241 16.62 -4.42 13.96
C PRO A 241 17.33 -3.11 13.54
N ASN A 242 17.39 -2.83 12.23
CA ASN A 242 18.07 -1.63 11.71
C ASN A 242 17.21 -0.34 11.71
N ARG A 243 15.99 -0.38 12.26
CA ARG A 243 15.01 0.72 12.21
C ARG A 243 14.35 0.99 13.56
N SER A 244 14.16 -0.04 14.36
CA SER A 244 13.51 0.01 15.67
C SER A 244 14.57 0.28 16.72
N ASN A 245 14.60 1.52 17.22
CA ASN A 245 15.57 1.94 18.24
C ASN A 245 14.97 1.84 19.65
N PHE A 246 14.18 0.80 19.94
CA PHE A 246 13.61 0.58 21.27
C PHE A 246 13.56 -0.90 21.61
N THR A 247 13.60 -1.21 22.91
CA THR A 247 13.71 -2.57 23.45
C THR A 247 12.43 -3.02 24.13
N PHE A 248 12.25 -4.34 24.22
CA PHE A 248 11.23 -4.97 25.05
C PHE A 248 11.89 -5.67 26.23
N GLU A 249 11.50 -5.31 27.45
CA GLU A 249 12.10 -5.81 28.68
C GLU A 249 11.09 -6.62 29.49
N ASN A 250 11.58 -7.66 30.18
CA ASN A 250 10.79 -8.52 31.07
C ASN A 250 9.64 -9.32 30.42
N PHE A 251 9.61 -9.42 29.08
CA PHE A 251 8.70 -10.31 28.37
C PHE A 251 9.21 -11.75 28.40
N LYS A 252 8.30 -12.71 28.66
CA LYS A 252 8.58 -14.15 28.64
C LYS A 252 7.48 -14.87 27.84
N PRO A 253 7.79 -15.46 26.67
CA PRO A 253 9.08 -15.39 25.96
C PRO A 253 9.42 -13.95 25.50
N PRO A 254 10.70 -13.66 25.18
CA PRO A 254 11.08 -12.39 24.58
C PRO A 254 10.29 -12.13 23.30
N ILE A 255 9.98 -10.86 23.01
CA ILE A 255 9.36 -10.48 21.75
C ILE A 255 10.40 -10.66 20.64
N ALA A 256 10.06 -11.46 19.63
CA ALA A 256 10.95 -11.70 18.51
C ALA A 256 11.12 -10.44 17.66
N ASP A 257 12.35 -10.21 17.19
CA ASP A 257 12.58 -9.30 16.09
C ASP A 257 11.95 -9.85 14.80
N PHE A 258 11.58 -8.95 13.89
CA PHE A 258 11.09 -9.33 12.56
C PHE A 258 12.19 -9.02 11.53
N PRO A 259 13.16 -9.93 11.36
CA PRO A 259 14.24 -9.76 10.40
C PRO A 259 13.68 -9.72 8.98
N GLY A 260 14.24 -8.85 8.14
CA GLY A 260 13.88 -8.73 6.73
C GLY A 260 14.77 -7.72 6.05
N ALA A 261 14.68 -7.60 4.72
CA ALA A 261 15.31 -6.50 4.01
C ALA A 261 14.29 -5.37 3.87
N PHE A 262 14.55 -4.22 4.48
CA PHE A 262 13.75 -3.02 4.21
C PHE A 262 14.17 -2.41 2.87
N GLN A 263 13.25 -2.33 1.91
CA GLN A 263 13.52 -1.65 0.65
C GLN A 263 13.28 -0.13 0.79
N PRO A 264 14.33 0.71 0.77
CA PRO A 264 14.14 2.14 0.72
C PRO A 264 13.48 2.52 -0.61
N SER A 265 12.49 3.40 -0.53
CA SER A 265 11.84 3.95 -1.71
C SER A 265 11.87 5.46 -1.58
N VAL A 266 12.40 6.11 -2.62
CA VAL A 266 12.58 7.56 -2.70
C VAL A 266 11.55 8.08 -3.69
N THR A 267 10.85 9.15 -3.30
CA THR A 267 9.90 9.84 -4.16
C THR A 267 10.41 11.25 -4.39
N SER A 268 10.70 11.57 -5.65
CA SER A 268 11.16 12.89 -6.07
C SER A 268 10.01 13.61 -6.77
N VAL A 269 9.63 14.78 -6.27
CA VAL A 269 8.67 15.66 -6.93
C VAL A 269 9.46 16.73 -7.67
N VAL A 270 9.38 16.72 -9.00
CA VAL A 270 10.15 17.61 -9.87
C VAL A 270 9.20 18.59 -10.56
N HIS A 271 9.55 19.87 -10.54
CA HIS A 271 8.89 20.91 -11.33
C HIS A 271 9.79 21.28 -12.50
N GLY A 272 9.32 21.05 -13.72
CA GLY A 272 10.05 21.35 -14.94
C GLY A 272 9.27 20.97 -16.19
N TYR A 273 9.92 21.12 -17.34
CA TYR A 273 9.38 20.71 -18.64
C TYR A 273 9.98 19.36 -19.05
N LEU A 274 9.15 18.46 -19.56
CA LEU A 274 9.60 17.18 -20.07
C LEU A 274 10.27 17.38 -21.43
N ASN A 275 11.41 16.73 -21.66
CA ASN A 275 12.02 16.69 -22.98
C ASN A 275 11.29 15.66 -23.86
N SER A 276 10.27 16.10 -24.61
CA SER A 276 9.44 15.24 -25.47
C SER A 276 10.26 14.52 -26.56
N SER A 277 11.36 15.13 -27.02
CA SER A 277 12.22 14.54 -28.06
C SER A 277 12.89 13.24 -27.62
N TYR A 278 13.12 13.05 -26.32
CA TYR A 278 13.61 11.78 -25.77
C TYR A 278 12.64 10.62 -26.02
N PHE A 279 11.34 10.91 -26.08
CA PHE A 279 10.28 9.95 -26.35
C PHE A 279 9.92 9.87 -27.84
N GLY A 280 10.71 10.48 -28.73
CA GLY A 280 10.45 10.49 -30.16
C GLY A 280 9.44 11.55 -30.63
N PHE A 281 9.04 12.50 -29.77
CA PHE A 281 8.13 13.60 -30.12
C PHE A 281 8.90 14.91 -30.32
N PRO A 282 9.17 15.34 -31.57
CA PRO A 282 9.93 16.56 -31.85
C PRO A 282 9.18 17.82 -31.42
N ASP A 283 7.84 17.79 -31.42
CA ASP A 283 6.99 18.85 -30.90
C ASP A 283 6.38 18.43 -29.56
N PRO A 284 6.61 19.16 -28.46
CA PRO A 284 5.98 18.90 -27.17
C PRO A 284 4.45 18.91 -27.19
N GLN A 285 3.80 19.57 -28.14
CA GLN A 285 2.34 19.56 -28.27
C GLN A 285 1.80 18.21 -28.75
N LEU A 286 2.64 17.39 -29.37
CA LEU A 286 2.29 16.04 -29.81
C LEU A 286 2.55 15.01 -28.70
N PHE A 287 3.20 15.41 -27.60
CA PHE A 287 3.44 14.54 -26.47
C PHE A 287 2.12 14.25 -25.73
N PRO A 288 1.73 12.97 -25.58
CA PRO A 288 0.43 12.58 -25.02
C PRO A 288 0.25 12.92 -23.52
#